data_AF-A0A1F7BI30-F1
#
_entry.id   AF-A0A1F7BI30-F1
#
_cell.length_a   1.000
_cell.length_b   1.000
_cell.length_c   1.000
_cell.angle_alpha   90.00
_cell.angle_beta   90.00
_cell.angle_gamma   90.00
#
_symmetry.space_group_name_H-M   'P 1'
#
loop_
_entity.id
_entity.type
_entity.pdbx_description
1 polymer ?
#
loop_
_entity_poly.entity_id
_entity_poly.type
_entity_poly.pdbx_seq_one_letter_code
_entity_poly.pdbx_strand_id
1 'polypeptide(L)'
;MTSSSSPPIAPRRSSLGRLVEQSTTLLMVSIGSLILVLALLILFHENANATKGYRLRSLEHERSSLLLKEEVLRMEMAQAQALENLQSNKRIKAMIPLRTSRYIKEEETVAASPTAPAVPAPY
;
A
#
# COMPACT_ATOMS: atom_id res chain seq x y z
N MET A 1 -11.33 6.62 102.41
CA MET A 1 -10.34 5.72 101.78
C MET A 1 -10.74 5.58 100.31
N THR A 2 -10.12 6.37 99.43
CA THR A 2 -10.42 6.43 98.00
C THR A 2 -9.25 5.86 97.23
N SER A 3 -9.35 4.59 96.83
CA SER A 3 -8.35 3.93 95.99
C SER A 3 -8.78 4.07 94.53
N SER A 4 -8.06 4.90 93.79
CA SER A 4 -8.22 5.19 92.37
C SER A 4 -8.07 3.95 91.49
N SER A 5 -9.07 3.67 90.66
CA SER A 5 -9.01 2.70 89.57
C SER A 5 -8.28 3.30 88.36
N SER A 6 -7.08 2.82 88.04
CA SER A 6 -6.37 3.14 86.80
C SER A 6 -7.06 2.50 85.59
N PRO A 7 -7.23 3.19 84.45
CA PRO A 7 -7.79 2.60 83.25
C PRO A 7 -6.73 1.79 82.46
N PRO A 8 -7.13 0.70 81.78
CA PRO A 8 -6.23 -0.09 80.96
C PRO A 8 -5.90 0.62 79.63
N ILE A 9 -4.60 0.75 79.33
CA ILE A 9 -4.11 1.26 78.05
C ILE A 9 -4.19 0.11 77.03
N ALA A 10 -5.21 0.15 76.17
CA ALA A 10 -5.43 -0.81 75.09
C ALA A 10 -4.75 -0.38 73.76
N PRO A 11 -4.54 -1.31 72.80
CA PRO A 11 -3.36 -1.31 71.93
C PRO A 11 -3.56 -0.54 70.61
N ARG A 12 -2.73 0.47 70.36
CA ARG A 12 -2.71 1.27 69.11
C ARG A 12 -2.09 0.57 67.88
N ARG A 13 -1.51 -0.63 68.04
CA ARG A 13 -0.70 -1.28 66.98
C ARG A 13 -1.51 -2.01 65.91
N SER A 14 -2.72 -2.46 66.22
CA SER A 14 -3.56 -3.24 65.29
C SER A 14 -4.15 -2.42 64.15
N SER A 15 -4.37 -1.11 64.33
CA SER A 15 -4.94 -0.27 63.27
C SER A 15 -3.93 0.07 62.16
N LEU A 16 -2.64 0.17 62.49
CA LEU A 16 -1.60 0.52 61.52
C LEU A 16 -1.31 -0.65 60.56
N GLY A 17 -1.28 -1.88 61.08
CA GLY A 17 -1.17 -3.10 60.25
C GLY A 17 -2.34 -3.26 59.28
N ARG A 18 -3.58 -3.05 59.76
CA ARG A 18 -4.79 -3.08 58.92
C ARG A 18 -4.77 -2.00 57.83
N LEU A 19 -4.25 -0.81 58.14
CA LEU A 19 -4.15 0.29 57.17
C LEU A 19 -3.13 -0.04 56.06
N VAL A 20 -2.00 -0.65 56.42
CA VAL A 20 -0.99 -1.11 55.45
C VAL A 20 -1.55 -2.23 54.56
N GLU A 21 -2.24 -3.20 55.13
CA GLU A 21 -2.86 -4.29 54.39
C GLU A 21 -3.97 -3.79 53.44
N GLN A 22 -4.80 -2.86 53.91
CA GLN A 22 -5.82 -2.21 53.09
C GLN A 22 -5.21 -1.36 51.96
N SER A 23 -4.09 -0.68 52.21
CA SER A 23 -3.38 0.07 51.16
C SER A 23 -2.77 -0.85 50.11
N THR A 24 -2.23 -2.00 50.53
CA THR A 24 -1.61 -2.98 49.64
C THR A 24 -2.67 -3.66 48.76
N THR A 25 -3.82 -4.01 49.35
CA THR A 25 -4.93 -4.61 48.60
C THR A 25 -5.53 -3.62 47.58
N LEU A 26 -5.72 -2.35 47.97
CA LEU A 26 -6.16 -1.31 47.03
C LEU A 26 -5.15 -1.10 45.89
N LEU A 27 -3.85 -1.12 46.18
CA LEU A 27 -2.80 -1.01 45.17
C LEU A 27 -2.80 -2.20 44.21
N MET A 28 -2.94 -3.42 44.72
CA MET A 28 -2.99 -4.63 43.89
C MET A 28 -4.21 -4.62 42.96
N VAL A 29 -5.37 -4.20 43.47
CA VAL A 29 -6.60 -4.08 42.68
C VAL A 29 -6.49 -2.96 41.65
N SER A 30 -5.89 -1.81 42.00
CA SER A 30 -5.73 -0.70 41.05
C SER A 30 -4.77 -1.03 39.92
N ILE A 31 -3.65 -1.70 40.21
CA ILE A 31 -2.71 -2.18 39.19
C ILE A 31 -3.39 -3.23 38.31
N GLY A 32 -4.12 -4.18 38.90
CA GLY A 32 -4.87 -5.19 38.15
C GLY A 32 -5.92 -4.58 37.22
N SER A 33 -6.67 -3.58 37.69
CA SER A 33 -7.68 -2.90 36.88
C SER A 33 -7.05 -2.07 35.76
N LEU A 34 -5.93 -1.39 36.01
CA LEU A 34 -5.16 -0.69 34.98
C LEU A 34 -4.71 -1.64 33.88
N ILE A 35 -4.13 -2.79 34.23
CA ILE A 35 -3.70 -3.80 33.26
C ILE A 35 -4.90 -4.34 32.46
N LEU A 36 -6.02 -4.62 33.12
CA LEU A 36 -7.23 -5.10 32.46
C LEU A 36 -7.77 -4.07 31.45
N VAL A 37 -7.83 -2.79 31.83
CA VAL A 37 -8.27 -1.71 30.95
C VAL A 37 -7.31 -1.53 29.77
N LEU A 38 -6.00 -1.58 30.01
CA LEU A 38 -4.99 -1.51 28.94
C LEU A 38 -5.14 -2.69 27.97
N ALA A 39 -5.34 -3.91 28.48
CA ALA A 39 -5.52 -5.10 27.65
C ALA A 39 -6.77 -4.98 26.76
N LEU A 40 -7.89 -4.49 27.31
CA LEU A 40 -9.11 -4.24 26.54
C LEU A 40 -8.90 -3.14 25.49
N LEU A 41 -8.22 -2.04 25.83
CA LEU A 41 -7.90 -0.97 24.89
C LEU A 41 -7.02 -1.46 23.74
N ILE A 42 -6.00 -2.28 24.02
CA ILE A 42 -5.15 -2.87 22.98
C ILE A 42 -5.96 -3.79 22.08
N LEU A 43 -6.80 -4.66 22.65
CA LEU A 43 -7.69 -5.54 21.88
C LEU A 43 -8.65 -4.74 20.99
N PHE A 44 -9.27 -3.68 21.50
CA PHE A 44 -10.14 -2.81 20.70
C PHE A 44 -9.37 -2.04 19.64
N HIS A 45 -8.15 -1.57 19.93
CA HIS A 45 -7.31 -0.88 18.97
C HIS A 45 -6.92 -1.81 17.83
N GLU A 46 -6.42 -3.01 18.13
CA GLU A 46 -6.06 -4.02 17.12
C GLU A 46 -7.28 -4.45 16.31
N ASN A 47 -8.44 -4.68 16.94
CA ASN A 47 -9.68 -5.02 16.23
C ASN A 47 -10.17 -3.88 15.34
N ALA A 48 -10.10 -2.64 15.82
CA ALA A 48 -10.44 -1.46 15.02
C ALA A 48 -9.45 -1.27 13.88
N ASN A 49 -8.17 -1.55 14.11
CA ASN A 49 -7.12 -1.43 13.11
C ASN A 49 -7.21 -2.53 12.05
N ALA A 50 -7.58 -3.76 12.43
CA ALA A 50 -7.90 -4.85 11.50
C ALA A 50 -9.09 -4.46 10.60
N THR A 51 -10.16 -3.92 11.18
CA THR A 51 -11.34 -3.45 10.43
C THR A 51 -11.01 -2.29 9.49
N LYS A 52 -10.14 -1.36 9.91
CA LYS A 52 -9.61 -0.28 9.06
C LYS A 52 -8.70 -0.83 7.95
N GLY A 53 -7.90 -1.85 8.23
CA GLY A 53 -7.06 -2.54 7.25
C GLY A 53 -7.89 -3.22 6.16
N TYR A 54 -8.98 -3.89 6.51
CA TYR A 54 -9.91 -4.46 5.54
C TYR A 54 -10.55 -3.38 4.65
N ARG A 55 -10.94 -2.24 5.23
CA ARG A 55 -11.45 -1.09 4.46
C ARG A 55 -10.42 -0.49 3.51
N LEU A 56 -9.16 -0.38 3.95
CA LEU A 56 -8.08 0.11 3.10
C LEU A 56 -7.85 -0.84 1.92
N ARG A 57 -7.81 -2.15 2.18
CA ARG A 57 -7.61 -3.15 1.13
C ARG A 57 -8.78 -3.20 0.13
N SER A 58 -10.02 -2.97 0.58
CA SER A 58 -11.15 -2.82 -0.35
C SER A 58 -11.03 -1.60 -1.25
N LEU A 59 -10.58 -0.47 -0.70
CA LEU A 59 -10.36 0.77 -1.48
C LEU A 59 -9.20 0.63 -2.48
N GLU A 60 -8.13 -0.09 -2.11
CA GLU A 60 -7.02 -0.41 -3.02
C GLU A 60 -7.45 -1.30 -4.19
N HIS A 61 -8.30 -2.29 -3.91
CA HIS A 61 -8.89 -3.14 -4.96
C HIS A 61 -9.80 -2.33 -5.89
N GLU A 62 -10.64 -1.47 -5.34
CA GLU A 62 -11.51 -0.59 -6.13
C GLU A 62 -10.68 0.35 -7.01
N ARG A 63 -9.65 0.99 -6.44
CA ARG A 63 -8.71 1.84 -7.17
C ARG A 63 -8.01 1.10 -8.30
N SER A 64 -7.55 -0.12 -8.06
CA SER A 64 -6.92 -0.96 -9.10
C SER A 64 -7.91 -1.29 -10.23
N SER A 65 -9.18 -1.57 -9.89
CA SER A 65 -10.22 -1.85 -10.88
C SER A 65 -10.57 -0.64 -11.75
N LEU A 66 -10.55 0.56 -11.16
CA LEU A 66 -10.83 1.80 -11.88
C LEU A 66 -9.69 2.17 -12.83
N LEU A 67 -8.44 2.00 -12.39
CA LEU A 67 -7.27 2.23 -13.25
C LEU A 67 -7.25 1.28 -14.46
N LEU A 68 -7.59 0.01 -14.26
CA LEU A 68 -7.68 -0.94 -15.37
C LEU A 68 -8.74 -0.53 -16.39
N LYS A 69 -9.91 -0.06 -15.91
CA LYS A 69 -10.97 0.46 -16.80
C LYS A 69 -10.51 1.69 -17.55
N GLU A 70 -9.80 2.61 -16.90
CA GLU A 70 -9.24 3.80 -17.55
C GLU A 70 -8.26 3.41 -18.66
N GLU A 71 -7.36 2.47 -18.40
CA GLU A 71 -6.37 1.99 -19.37
C GLU A 71 -7.03 1.40 -20.62
N VAL A 72 -8.02 0.51 -20.45
CA VAL A 72 -8.78 -0.07 -21.55
C VAL A 72 -9.46 1.03 -22.37
N LEU A 73 -10.12 1.98 -21.70
CA LEU A 73 -10.82 3.07 -22.39
C LEU A 73 -9.85 3.97 -23.17
N ARG A 74 -8.66 4.21 -22.61
CA ARG A 74 -7.58 4.96 -23.28
C ARG A 74 -7.07 4.23 -24.51
N MET A 75 -6.90 2.91 -24.43
CA MET A 75 -6.50 2.08 -25.56
C MET A 75 -7.55 2.12 -26.67
N GLU A 76 -8.84 2.00 -26.34
CA GLU A 76 -9.94 2.10 -27.30
C GLU A 76 -9.99 3.48 -27.97
N MET A 77 -9.83 4.57 -27.20
CA MET A 77 -9.72 5.92 -27.76
C MET A 77 -8.52 6.07 -28.69
N ALA A 78 -7.36 5.54 -28.31
CA ALA A 78 -6.16 5.58 -29.16
C ALA A 78 -6.36 4.78 -30.46
N GLN A 79 -7.05 3.64 -30.41
CA GLN A 79 -7.39 2.86 -31.58
C GLN A 79 -8.36 3.61 -32.52
N ALA A 80 -9.41 4.21 -31.97
CA ALA A 80 -10.35 5.01 -32.73
C ALA A 80 -9.65 6.21 -33.39
N GLN A 81 -8.79 6.90 -32.64
CA GLN A 81 -8.03 8.05 -33.14
C GLN A 81 -6.97 7.64 -34.16
N ALA A 82 -6.30 6.50 -33.99
CA ALA A 82 -5.39 5.95 -34.99
C ALA A 82 -6.13 5.62 -36.29
N LEU A 83 -7.34 5.04 -36.21
CA LEU A 83 -8.17 4.75 -37.36
C LEU A 83 -8.62 6.03 -38.08
N GLU A 84 -9.07 7.04 -37.33
CA GLU A 84 -9.44 8.35 -37.87
C GLU A 84 -8.25 9.04 -38.55
N ASN A 85 -7.06 8.97 -37.94
CA ASN A 85 -5.82 9.48 -38.53
C ASN A 85 -5.45 8.73 -39.82
N LEU A 86 -5.66 7.41 -39.88
CA LEU A 86 -5.47 6.64 -41.12
C LEU A 86 -6.45 7.07 -42.21
N GLN A 87 -7.72 7.23 -41.86
CA GLN A 87 -8.78 7.59 -42.80
C GLN A 87 -8.67 9.03 -43.30
N SER A 88 -8.21 9.97 -42.47
CA SER A 88 -8.05 11.38 -42.85
C SER A 88 -6.79 11.65 -43.69
N ASN A 89 -5.81 10.73 -43.66
CA ASN A 89 -4.56 10.92 -44.39
C ASN A 89 -4.72 10.66 -45.90
N LYS A 90 -4.64 11.73 -46.70
CA LYS A 90 -4.71 11.69 -48.18
C LYS A 90 -3.70 10.72 -48.82
N ARG A 91 -2.54 10.51 -48.16
CA ARG A 91 -1.47 9.63 -48.64
C ARG A 91 -1.83 8.14 -48.51
N ILE A 92 -2.63 7.79 -47.51
CA ILE A 92 -3.11 6.41 -47.26
C ILE A 92 -4.32 6.09 -48.14
N LYS A 93 -5.23 7.05 -48.37
CA LYS A 93 -6.32 6.89 -49.35
C LYS A 93 -5.81 6.63 -50.77
N ALA A 94 -4.63 7.13 -51.11
CA ALA A 94 -3.98 6.90 -52.40
C ALA A 94 -3.22 5.56 -52.46
N MET A 95 -3.12 4.82 -51.35
CA MET A 95 -2.38 3.57 -51.27
C MET A 95 -3.24 2.39 -51.76
N ILE A 96 -2.77 1.69 -52.78
CA ILE A 96 -3.47 0.55 -53.39
C ILE A 96 -3.17 -0.71 -52.56
N PRO A 97 -4.18 -1.51 -52.16
CA PRO A 97 -3.96 -2.73 -51.40
C PRO A 97 -3.24 -3.78 -52.27
N LEU A 98 -2.03 -4.18 -51.84
CA LEU A 98 -1.28 -5.26 -52.47
C LEU A 98 -1.91 -6.61 -52.10
N ARG A 99 -2.47 -7.32 -53.08
CA ARG A 99 -3.12 -8.64 -52.89
C ARG A 99 -2.15 -9.79 -52.57
N THR A 100 -0.85 -9.58 -52.72
CA THR A 100 0.17 -10.60 -52.47
C THR A 100 1.38 -9.95 -51.80
N SER A 101 1.57 -10.18 -50.50
CA SER A 101 2.80 -9.82 -49.81
C SER A 101 3.93 -10.72 -50.31
N ARG A 102 4.75 -10.22 -51.24
CA ARG A 102 5.96 -10.92 -51.67
C ARG A 102 7.04 -10.65 -50.61
N TYR A 103 7.21 -11.60 -49.69
CA TYR A 103 8.31 -11.57 -48.75
C TYR A 103 9.62 -11.70 -49.53
N ILE A 104 10.46 -10.67 -49.48
CA ILE A 104 11.83 -10.73 -49.98
C ILE A 104 12.59 -11.60 -48.98
N LYS A 105 13.00 -12.80 -49.39
CA LYS A 105 13.99 -13.57 -48.64
C LYS A 105 15.29 -12.78 -48.69
N GLU A 106 15.80 -12.42 -47.52
CA GLU A 106 17.07 -11.74 -47.32
C GLU A 106 18.22 -12.62 -47.82
N GLU A 107 18.64 -12.42 -49.07
CA GLU A 107 20.02 -12.65 -49.50
C GLU A 107 20.38 -11.62 -50.58
N GLU A 108 20.46 -10.35 -50.20
CA GLU A 108 21.47 -9.46 -50.79
C GLU A 108 21.67 -8.25 -49.89
N THR A 109 22.83 -8.24 -49.25
CA THR A 109 23.39 -7.12 -48.48
C THR A 109 23.46 -5.87 -49.33
N VAL A 110 22.51 -4.94 -49.14
CA VAL A 110 22.62 -3.58 -49.71
C VAL A 110 23.55 -2.76 -48.82
N ALA A 111 24.85 -2.95 -49.02
CA ALA A 111 25.90 -2.04 -48.57
C ALA A 111 26.84 -1.74 -49.74
N ALA A 112 26.32 -1.09 -50.78
CA ALA A 112 27.16 -0.41 -51.76
C ALA A 112 27.71 0.87 -51.11
N SER A 113 28.88 0.71 -50.49
CA SER A 113 29.70 1.78 -49.93
C SER A 113 30.08 2.83 -51.00
N PRO A 114 30.17 4.14 -50.66
CA PRO A 114 30.34 5.22 -51.63
C PRO A 114 31.79 5.35 -52.12
N THR A 115 31.91 5.52 -53.45
CA THR A 115 32.87 6.30 -54.25
C THR A 115 34.23 6.69 -53.63
N ALA A 116 35.33 6.21 -54.23
CA ALA A 116 36.64 6.89 -54.23
C ALA A 116 37.36 6.74 -55.60
N PRO A 117 38.10 7.76 -56.06
CA PRO A 117 38.39 8.00 -57.47
C PRO A 117 39.60 7.23 -58.04
N ALA A 118 39.56 7.03 -59.36
CA ALA A 118 40.60 6.40 -60.17
C ALA A 118 41.89 7.24 -60.25
N VAL A 119 43.04 6.60 -60.02
CA VAL A 119 44.38 7.12 -60.33
C VAL A 119 44.83 6.49 -61.66
N PRO A 120 45.16 7.26 -62.71
CA PRO A 120 45.70 6.71 -63.94
C PRO A 120 47.24 6.63 -63.88
N ALA A 121 47.80 5.51 -64.32
CA ALA A 121 49.21 5.41 -64.70
C ALA A 121 49.31 4.77 -66.08
N PRO A 122 49.87 5.47 -67.09
CA PRO A 122 50.42 4.83 -68.27
C PRO A 122 51.96 4.90 -68.24
N TYR A 123 52.59 3.79 -68.63
CA TYR A 123 53.76 3.84 -69.50
C TYR A 123 53.27 4.05 -70.94
#